data_AF-A0AAW0WXD3-F1
#
_entry.id   AF-A0AAW0WXD3-F1
#
_cell.length_a   1.000
_cell.length_b   1.000
_cell.length_c   1.000
_cell.angle_alpha   90.00
_cell.angle_beta   90.00
_cell.angle_gamma   90.00
#
_symmetry.space_group_name_H-M   'P 1'
#
loop_
_entity.id
_entity.type
_entity.pdbx_description
1 polymer ?
#
loop_
_entity_poly.entity_id
_entity_poly.type
_entity_poly.pdbx_seq_one_letter_code
_entity_poly.pdbx_strand_id
1 'polypeptide(L)'
;MSVKEGVTLHIPGDIFFQEVINYIWEAINATKSPFLHKVYASVLTEVKGLRKINENGLVIYAGLCRREGEQEYEVVVKKVVPPLKIKYLEQRTRKGGFETSLLDDIKQRSRKITPHLQQEAVEERVQEEAV
;
A
#
# COMPACT_ATOMS: atom_id res chain seq x y z
N MET A 1 15.20 -7.25 -11.17
CA MET A 1 14.49 -7.85 -10.00
C MET A 1 13.26 -8.57 -10.50
N SER A 2 13.13 -9.88 -10.26
CA SER A 2 11.96 -10.67 -10.66
C SER A 2 11.10 -11.01 -9.44
N VAL A 3 9.78 -10.87 -9.55
CA VAL A 3 8.82 -11.25 -8.49
C VAL A 3 8.19 -12.58 -8.86
N LYS A 4 8.19 -13.55 -7.94
CA LYS A 4 7.49 -14.83 -8.14
C LYS A 4 6.00 -14.68 -7.87
N GLU A 5 5.66 -14.25 -6.66
CA GLU A 5 4.30 -13.95 -6.23
C GLU A 5 4.32 -12.75 -5.29
N GLY A 6 3.36 -11.86 -5.44
CA GLY A 6 3.19 -10.67 -4.64
C GLY A 6 1.80 -10.58 -4.02
N VAL A 7 1.75 -9.91 -2.88
CA VAL A 7 0.57 -9.50 -2.13
C VAL A 7 0.60 -7.98 -2.04
N THR A 8 -0.56 -7.37 -2.27
CA THR A 8 -0.80 -5.96 -1.95
C THR A 8 -1.93 -5.90 -0.93
N LEU A 9 -1.67 -5.33 0.23
CA LEU A 9 -2.64 -5.20 1.33
C LEU A 9 -2.93 -3.71 1.58
N HIS A 10 -4.20 -3.34 1.49
CA HIS A 10 -4.72 -2.01 1.79
C HIS A 10 -5.35 -2.03 3.18
N ILE A 11 -4.87 -1.18 4.08
CA ILE A 11 -5.31 -1.12 5.48
C ILE A 11 -5.90 0.27 5.74
N PRO A 12 -7.19 0.39 6.11
CA PRO A 12 -7.79 1.66 6.52
C PRO A 12 -7.10 2.27 7.74
N GLY A 13 -7.14 3.59 7.89
CA GLY A 13 -6.52 4.27 9.03
C GLY A 13 -7.26 4.14 10.36
N ASP A 14 -8.56 3.83 10.28
CA ASP A 14 -9.52 3.72 11.39
C ASP A 14 -9.82 2.27 11.79
N ILE A 15 -9.17 1.28 11.17
CA ILE A 15 -9.41 -0.12 11.46
C ILE A 15 -8.70 -0.60 12.73
N PHE A 16 -9.29 -1.56 13.44
CA PHE A 16 -8.63 -2.19 14.57
C PHE A 16 -7.54 -3.16 14.09
N PHE A 17 -6.36 -3.11 14.73
CA PHE A 17 -5.23 -3.99 14.39
C PHE A 17 -5.58 -5.47 14.40
N GLN A 18 -6.43 -5.90 15.34
CA GLN A 18 -6.86 -7.30 15.44
C GLN A 18 -7.63 -7.76 14.20
N GLU A 19 -8.44 -6.89 13.59
CA GLU A 19 -9.18 -7.21 12.37
C GLU A 19 -8.23 -7.42 11.20
N VAL A 20 -7.18 -6.59 11.09
CA VAL A 20 -6.13 -6.76 10.07
C VAL A 20 -5.38 -8.08 10.26
N ILE A 21 -5.04 -8.43 11.50
CA ILE A 21 -4.36 -9.69 11.83
C ILE A 21 -5.24 -10.89 11.46
N ASN A 22 -6.52 -10.87 11.82
CA ASN A 22 -7.47 -11.94 11.51
C ASN A 22 -7.61 -12.10 9.99
N TYR A 23 -7.73 -10.99 9.26
CA TYR A 23 -7.82 -10.98 7.81
C TYR A 23 -6.59 -11.61 7.13
N ILE A 24 -5.37 -11.30 7.62
CA ILE A 24 -4.14 -11.92 7.11
C ILE A 24 -4.12 -13.42 7.43
N TRP A 25 -4.58 -13.83 8.61
CA TRP A 25 -4.67 -15.26 8.97
C TRP A 25 -5.63 -16.03 8.08
N GLU A 26 -6.80 -15.48 7.78
CA GLU A 26 -7.75 -16.07 6.83
C GLU A 26 -7.12 -16.23 5.44
N ALA A 27 -6.36 -15.24 4.99
CA ALA A 27 -5.62 -15.31 3.72
C ALA A 27 -4.54 -16.40 3.69
N ILE A 28 -3.81 -16.58 4.81
CA ILE A 28 -2.84 -17.66 4.98
C ILE A 28 -3.55 -19.02 4.92
N ASN A 29 -4.67 -19.18 5.61
CA ASN A 29 -5.39 -20.45 5.64
C ASN A 29 -6.06 -20.78 4.30
N ALA A 30 -6.47 -19.77 3.54
CA ALA A 30 -7.10 -19.94 2.23
C ALA A 30 -6.09 -20.21 1.10
N THR A 31 -4.83 -19.77 1.22
CA THR A 31 -3.85 -19.92 0.15
C THR A 31 -3.25 -21.32 0.09
N LYS A 32 -3.20 -21.88 -1.13
CA LYS A 32 -2.52 -23.16 -1.42
C LYS A 32 -1.07 -22.95 -1.88
N SER A 33 -0.64 -21.71 -2.13
CA SER A 33 0.70 -21.45 -2.63
C SER A 33 1.72 -21.36 -1.48
N PRO A 34 2.76 -22.22 -1.45
CA PRO A 34 3.81 -22.15 -0.44
C PRO A 34 4.61 -20.84 -0.53
N PHE A 35 4.62 -20.15 -1.68
CA PHE A 35 5.28 -18.86 -1.81
C PHE A 35 4.45 -17.74 -1.17
N LEU A 36 3.12 -17.72 -1.40
CA LEU A 36 2.23 -16.80 -0.71
C LEU A 36 2.23 -17.01 0.80
N HIS A 37 2.35 -18.26 1.29
CA HIS A 37 2.53 -18.54 2.72
C HIS A 37 3.73 -17.76 3.31
N LYS A 38 4.89 -17.80 2.65
CA LYS A 38 6.09 -17.04 3.08
C LYS A 38 5.86 -15.53 3.03
N VAL A 39 5.18 -15.04 1.99
CA VAL A 39 4.87 -13.62 1.83
C VAL A 39 3.93 -13.15 2.95
N TYR A 40 2.80 -13.82 3.15
CA TYR A 40 1.85 -13.46 4.20
C TYR A 40 2.43 -13.58 5.61
N ALA A 41 3.26 -14.59 5.89
CA ALA A 41 3.95 -14.69 7.17
C ALA A 41 4.82 -13.44 7.45
N SER A 42 5.49 -12.91 6.42
CA SER A 42 6.30 -11.69 6.53
C SER A 42 5.41 -10.45 6.71
N VAL A 43 4.29 -10.35 5.98
CA VAL A 43 3.30 -9.27 6.17
C VAL A 43 2.73 -9.29 7.59
N LEU A 44 2.41 -10.47 8.13
CA LEU A 44 1.87 -10.62 9.47
C LEU A 44 2.86 -10.11 10.53
N THR A 45 4.15 -10.47 10.39
CA THR A 45 5.22 -9.95 11.26
C THR A 45 5.31 -8.43 11.21
N GLU A 46 5.27 -7.85 10.01
CA GLU A 46 5.30 -6.39 9.82
C GLU A 46 4.09 -5.70 10.46
N VAL A 47 2.88 -6.24 10.28
CA VAL A 47 1.65 -5.68 10.87
C VAL A 47 1.65 -5.79 12.39
N LYS A 48 2.11 -6.90 12.97
CA LYS A 48 2.27 -7.06 14.42
C LYS A 48 3.27 -6.08 15.02
N GLY A 49 4.25 -5.62 14.24
CA GLY A 49 5.23 -4.62 14.66
C GLY A 49 4.72 -3.17 14.58
N LEU A 50 3.54 -2.93 14.02
CA LEU A 50 2.99 -1.57 13.90
C LEU A 50 2.44 -1.08 15.24
N ARG A 51 2.81 0.14 15.61
CA ARG A 51 2.25 0.83 16.80
C ARG A 51 1.01 1.66 16.48
N LYS A 52 0.95 2.19 15.26
CA LYS A 52 -0.16 3.02 14.75
C LYS A 52 -0.27 2.89 13.24
N ILE A 53 -1.48 3.04 12.72
CA ILE A 53 -1.75 3.20 11.29
C ILE A 53 -2.00 4.70 11.05
N ASN A 54 -1.52 5.23 9.93
CA ASN A 54 -1.78 6.63 9.55
C ASN A 54 -3.29 6.82 9.27
N GLU A 55 -3.82 8.03 9.46
CA GLU A 55 -5.24 8.34 9.21
C GLU A 55 -5.69 8.05 7.77
N ASN A 56 -4.79 8.21 6.79
CA ASN A 56 -5.03 7.87 5.40
C ASN A 56 -4.94 6.35 5.13
N GLY A 57 -4.51 5.57 6.11
CA GLY A 57 -4.29 4.14 6.01
C GLY A 57 -2.84 3.78 5.67
N LEU A 58 -2.64 2.52 5.30
CA LEU A 58 -1.35 1.95 4.96
C LEU A 58 -1.51 0.97 3.79
N VAL A 59 -0.60 1.05 2.81
CA VAL A 59 -0.46 0.04 1.75
C VAL A 59 0.80 -0.76 2.00
N ILE A 60 0.70 -2.08 2.00
CA ILE A 60 1.83 -3.01 2.11
C ILE A 60 1.97 -3.77 0.80
N TYR A 61 3.12 -3.62 0.15
CA TYR A 61 3.56 -4.42 -0.98
C TYR A 61 4.53 -5.47 -0.48
N ALA A 62 4.18 -6.74 -0.55
CA ALA A 62 5.03 -7.83 -0.08
C ALA A 62 5.16 -8.92 -1.13
N GLY A 63 6.36 -9.36 -1.47
CA GLY A 63 6.54 -10.29 -2.56
C GLY A 63 7.82 -11.10 -2.46
N LEU A 64 7.75 -12.32 -2.97
CA LEU A 64 8.88 -13.21 -3.04
C LEU A 64 9.70 -12.83 -4.28
N CYS A 65 10.80 -12.10 -4.08
CA CYS A 65 11.61 -11.47 -5.11
C CYS A 65 12.97 -12.17 -5.23
N ARG A 66 13.58 -12.06 -6.41
CA ARG A 66 14.96 -12.49 -6.66
C ARG A 66 15.69 -11.36 -7.37
N ARG A 67 16.89 -11.04 -6.89
CA ARG A 67 17.77 -10.05 -7.54
C ARG A 67 18.49 -10.70 -8.72
N GLU A 68 18.98 -9.85 -9.61
CA GLU A 68 19.77 -10.32 -10.74
C GLU A 68 21.12 -10.84 -10.25
N GLY A 69 21.49 -12.05 -10.66
CA GLY A 69 22.70 -12.74 -10.18
C GLY A 69 22.53 -13.54 -8.89
N GLU A 70 21.40 -13.44 -8.20
CA GLU A 70 21.11 -14.25 -7.00
C GLU A 70 20.34 -15.52 -7.36
N GLN A 71 20.66 -16.63 -6.69
CA GLN A 71 19.95 -17.90 -6.88
C GLN A 71 18.69 -18.00 -6.02
N GLU A 72 18.70 -17.40 -4.83
CA GLU A 72 17.63 -17.54 -3.85
C GLU A 72 16.57 -16.44 -3.95
N TYR A 73 15.35 -16.79 -3.55
CA TYR A 73 14.26 -15.83 -3.44
C TYR A 73 14.14 -15.32 -2.00
N GLU A 74 14.11 -14.00 -1.84
CA GLU A 74 13.88 -13.30 -0.57
C GLU A 74 12.48 -12.67 -0.54
N VAL A 75 11.86 -12.58 0.63
CA VAL A 75 10.61 -11.82 0.78
C VAL A 75 10.96 -10.36 0.99
N VAL A 76 10.50 -9.51 0.09
CA VAL A 76 10.63 -8.05 0.20
C VAL A 76 9.30 -7.48 0.64
N VAL A 77 9.31 -6.62 1.66
CA VAL A 77 8.11 -5.90 2.14
C VAL A 77 8.36 -4.40 2.09
N LYS A 78 7.41 -3.66 1.50
CA LYS A 78 7.44 -2.20 1.39
C LYS A 78 6.12 -1.62 1.88
N LYS A 79 6.22 -0.62 2.75
CA LYS A 79 5.10 0.09 3.39
C LYS A 79 5.00 1.49 2.79
N VAL A 80 3.79 1.92 2.43
CA VAL A 80 3.53 3.23 1.84
C VAL A 80 2.27 3.81 2.48
N VAL A 81 2.37 5.04 2.99
CA VAL A 81 1.18 5.82 3.36
C VAL A 81 0.62 6.44 2.08
N PRO A 82 -0.65 6.17 1.72
CA PRO A 82 -1.25 6.74 0.52
C PRO A 82 -1.58 8.23 0.71
N PRO A 83 -1.65 9.01 -0.38
CA PRO A 83 -2.04 10.42 -0.31
C PRO A 83 -3.55 10.64 -0.07
N LEU A 84 -4.37 9.59 -0.24
CA LEU A 84 -5.81 9.60 0.00
C LEU A 84 -6.20 8.51 1.00
N LYS A 85 -7.26 8.76 1.77
CA LYS A 85 -7.78 7.81 2.74
C LYS A 85 -8.25 6.51 2.11
N ILE A 86 -7.71 5.38 2.56
CA ILE A 86 -8.18 4.03 2.26
C ILE A 86 -9.50 3.80 3.00
N LYS A 87 -10.51 3.33 2.25
CA LYS A 87 -11.87 3.11 2.79
C LYS A 87 -12.12 1.70 3.31
N TYR A 88 -11.42 0.70 2.77
CA TYR A 88 -11.72 -0.71 3.03
C TYR A 88 -10.44 -1.51 3.19
N LEU A 89 -10.51 -2.54 4.04
CA LEU A 89 -9.48 -3.57 4.14
C LEU A 89 -9.60 -4.48 2.94
N GLU A 90 -8.54 -4.56 2.13
CA GLU A 90 -8.53 -5.37 0.90
C GLU A 90 -7.14 -5.93 0.66
N GLN A 91 -7.05 -7.19 0.25
CA GLN A 91 -5.83 -7.75 -0.32
C GLN A 91 -6.01 -8.15 -1.79
N ARG A 92 -4.92 -8.06 -2.55
CA ARG A 92 -4.82 -8.61 -3.90
C ARG A 92 -3.51 -9.37 -4.06
N THR A 93 -3.57 -10.50 -4.75
CA THR A 93 -2.40 -11.31 -5.09
C THR A 93 -2.14 -11.27 -6.58
N ARG A 94 -0.86 -11.28 -6.97
CA ARG A 94 -0.46 -11.29 -8.37
C ARG A 94 0.77 -12.18 -8.57
N LYS A 95 0.70 -13.10 -9.54
CA LYS A 95 1.88 -13.85 -10.00
C LYS A 95 2.74 -12.95 -10.88
N GLY A 96 4.05 -12.99 -10.70
CA GLY A 96 4.97 -12.19 -11.52
C GLY A 96 5.08 -10.71 -11.15
N GLY A 97 4.39 -10.23 -10.09
CA GLY A 97 4.41 -8.81 -9.77
C GLY A 97 3.52 -8.42 -8.58
N PHE A 98 3.16 -7.13 -8.54
CA PHE A 98 2.29 -6.53 -7.54
C PHE A 98 1.07 -5.89 -8.20
N GLU A 99 -0.01 -5.74 -7.44
CA GLU A 99 -1.20 -5.06 -7.90
C GLU A 99 -1.16 -3.60 -7.45
N THR A 100 -1.13 -2.64 -8.38
CA THR A 100 -0.99 -1.21 -8.08
C THR A 100 -2.22 -0.39 -8.40
N SER A 101 -3.29 -1.02 -8.93
CA SER A 101 -4.50 -0.34 -9.42
C SER A 101 -5.08 0.67 -8.44
N LEU A 102 -5.11 0.38 -7.14
CA LEU A 102 -5.65 1.33 -6.15
C LEU A 102 -4.81 2.61 -6.03
N LEU A 103 -3.47 2.52 -6.06
CA LEU A 103 -2.61 3.71 -6.06
C LEU A 103 -2.70 4.47 -7.37
N ASP A 104 -2.87 3.75 -8.49
CA ASP A 104 -3.01 4.36 -9.81
C ASP A 104 -4.35 5.10 -9.94
N ASP A 105 -5.45 4.53 -9.43
CA ASP A 105 -6.77 5.17 -9.35
C ASP A 105 -6.74 6.40 -8.41
N ILE A 106 -6.07 6.29 -7.26
CA ILE A 106 -5.85 7.39 -6.32
C ILE A 106 -5.07 8.54 -7.00
N LYS A 107 -3.99 8.22 -7.73
CA LYS A 107 -3.18 9.21 -8.46
C LYS A 107 -3.94 9.85 -9.63
N GLN A 108 -4.77 9.10 -10.35
CA GLN A 108 -5.55 9.66 -11.45
C GLN A 108 -6.64 10.60 -10.94
N ARG A 109 -7.28 10.28 -9.81
CA ARG A 109 -8.27 11.16 -9.19
C ARG A 109 -7.65 12.44 -8.64
N SER A 110 -6.44 12.40 -8.08
CA SER A 110 -5.75 13.62 -7.65
C SER A 110 -5.36 14.53 -8.82
N ARG A 111 -4.93 13.95 -9.96
CA ARG A 111 -4.61 14.73 -11.17
C ARG A 111 -5.80 15.47 -11.77
N LYS A 112 -7.03 14.95 -11.62
CA LYS A 112 -8.26 15.64 -12.08
C LYS A 112 -8.69 16.81 -11.19
N ILE A 113 -8.15 16.96 -9.98
CA ILE A 113 -8.46 18.08 -9.08
C ILE A 113 -7.60 19.32 -9.39
N THR A 114 -6.44 19.13 -10.04
CA THR A 114 -5.56 20.21 -10.52
C THR A 114 -5.91 20.63 -11.96
N PRO A 115 -6.92 21.50 -12.12
CA PRO A 115 -6.69 22.73 -12.89
C PRO A 115 -6.96 24.01 -12.10
N HIS A 116 -7.69 23.95 -10.98
CA HIS A 116 -8.22 25.14 -10.30
C HIS A 116 -7.37 25.66 -9.13
N LEU A 117 -6.50 24.83 -8.54
CA LEU A 117 -5.61 25.24 -7.44
C LEU A 117 -4.37 26.04 -7.88
N GLN A 118 -4.18 26.28 -9.19
CA GLN A 118 -3.17 27.25 -9.67
C GLN A 118 -3.69 28.69 -9.70
N GLN A 119 -5.00 28.94 -9.50
CA GLN A 119 -5.54 30.30 -9.47
C GLN A 119 -5.60 30.91 -8.06
N GLU A 120 -5.88 30.13 -7.01
CA GLU A 120 -5.90 30.67 -5.62
C GLU A 120 -4.51 31.12 -5.13
N ALA A 121 -3.42 30.49 -5.60
CA ALA A 121 -2.06 30.91 -5.24
C ALA A 121 -1.60 32.22 -5.91
N VAL A 122 -2.40 32.80 -6.82
CA VAL A 122 -2.08 34.06 -7.50
C VAL A 122 -2.85 35.25 -6.88
N GLU A 123 -4.07 35.04 -6.39
CA GLU A 123 -4.88 36.13 -5.80
C GLU A 123 -4.38 36.59 -4.42
N GLU A 124 -3.75 35.71 -3.63
CA GLU A 124 -3.25 36.06 -2.30
C GLU A 124 -1.99 36.95 -2.33
N ARG A 125 -1.29 37.06 -3.47
CA ARG A 125 -0.10 37.92 -3.61
C ARG A 125 -0.38 39.36 -4.02
N VAL A 126 -1.61 39.71 -4.37
CA VAL A 126 -1.93 41.07 -4.87
C VAL A 126 -2.42 42.00 -3.75
N GLN A 127 -2.76 41.49 -2.56
CA GLN A 127 -3.25 42.31 -1.45
C GLN A 127 -2.19 42.76 -0.43
N GLU A 128 -0.98 42.20 -0.45
CA GLU A 128 0.08 42.56 0.51
C GLU A 128 0.96 43.75 0.08
N GLU A 129 0.85 44.27 -1.15
CA GLU A 129 1.72 45.38 -1.63
C GLU A 129 1.12 46.79 -1.44
N ALA A 130 -0.01 46.91 -0.72
CA ALA A 130 -0.72 48.17 -0.51
C ALA A 130 -0.92 48.58 0.97
N VAL A 131 0.04 48.24 1.84
CA VAL A 131 0.17 48.82 3.20
C VAL A 131 1.63 49.18 3.48
#